data_AF-A0A523GDJ3-F1
#
_entry.id   AF-A0A523GDJ3-F1
#
_cell.length_a   1.000
_cell.length_b   1.000
_cell.length_c   1.000
_cell.angle_alpha   90.00
_cell.angle_beta   90.00
_cell.angle_gamma   90.00
#
_symmetry.space_group_name_H-M   'P 1'
#
loop_
_entity.id
_entity.type
_entity.pdbx_description
1 polymer ?
#
loop_
_entity_poly.entity_id
_entity_poly.type
_entity_poly.pdbx_seq_one_letter_code
_entity_poly.pdbx_strand_id
1 'polypeptide(L)'
;MKNNRRDFLKMAGLAGLSLASANALYAQTIEDEKNFNDLPNRLDATQKKHKQHFNMSGYAAPKIDTVRIGIIGTGNRGSHHAGTMSRVTDVEIKAAADVLPERFDRIKKTLEETDHRPEFYSGSDEAWKELCERSDLDLILITTPTYMFAYNLGVFVQEHESNKPSKRFNIP
;
A
#
# COMPACT_ATOMS: atom_id res chain seq x y z
N MET A 1 -31.44 39.04 35.39
CA MET A 1 -30.48 39.51 34.37
C MET A 1 -31.28 40.19 33.26
N LYS A 2 -31.20 41.51 33.11
CA LYS A 2 -31.92 42.25 32.04
C LYS A 2 -31.08 42.16 30.76
N ASN A 3 -31.41 41.20 29.88
CA ASN A 3 -30.74 41.13 28.57
C ASN A 3 -31.21 42.30 27.70
N ASN A 4 -30.30 43.22 27.41
CA ASN A 4 -30.55 44.38 26.57
C ASN A 4 -30.56 43.97 25.09
N ARG A 5 -31.63 44.35 24.37
CA ARG A 5 -31.76 44.15 22.91
C ARG A 5 -30.57 44.71 22.12
N ARG A 6 -29.90 45.74 22.66
CA ARG A 6 -28.69 46.35 22.10
C ARG A 6 -27.48 45.42 22.13
N ASP A 7 -27.34 44.61 23.17
CA ASP A 7 -26.22 43.68 23.29
C ASP A 7 -26.41 42.46 22.37
N PHE A 8 -27.68 42.05 22.16
CA PHE A 8 -28.03 41.04 21.16
C PHE A 8 -27.68 41.50 19.73
N LEU A 9 -28.02 42.73 19.35
CA LEU A 9 -27.69 43.26 18.01
C LEU A 9 -26.18 43.39 17.79
N LYS A 10 -25.42 43.77 18.82
CA LYS A 10 -23.95 43.80 18.75
C LYS A 10 -23.36 42.40 18.58
N MET A 11 -23.85 41.43 19.34
CA MET A 11 -23.38 40.04 19.26
C MET A 11 -23.78 39.37 17.95
N ALA A 12 -25.02 39.56 17.49
CA ALA A 12 -25.50 39.05 16.21
C ALA A 12 -24.78 39.70 15.02
N GLY A 13 -24.50 41.01 15.09
CA GLY A 13 -23.70 41.71 14.09
C GLY A 13 -22.25 41.19 14.01
N LEU A 14 -21.61 40.96 15.16
CA LEU A 14 -20.24 40.41 15.21
C LEU A 14 -20.19 38.97 14.67
N ALA A 15 -21.16 38.12 15.07
CA ALA A 15 -21.25 36.74 14.62
C ALA A 15 -21.56 36.62 13.11
N GLY A 16 -22.38 37.53 12.57
CA GLY A 16 -22.65 37.58 11.14
C GLY A 16 -21.41 37.96 10.32
N LEU A 17 -20.62 38.92 10.80
CA LEU A 17 -19.38 39.36 10.14
C LEU A 17 -18.26 38.30 10.22
N SER A 18 -18.17 37.55 11.32
CA SER A 18 -17.19 36.47 11.44
C SER A 18 -17.51 35.30 10.51
N LEU A 19 -18.78 34.94 10.36
CA LEU A 19 -19.20 33.90 9.42
C LEU A 19 -19.02 34.32 7.95
N ALA A 20 -19.31 35.58 7.61
CA ALA A 20 -19.10 36.08 6.25
C ALA A 20 -17.61 36.14 5.87
N SER A 21 -16.75 36.57 6.79
CA SER A 21 -15.29 36.60 6.56
C SER A 21 -14.68 35.20 6.47
N ALA A 22 -15.12 34.24 7.30
CA ALA A 22 -14.66 32.86 7.21
C ALA A 22 -15.04 32.22 5.86
N ASN A 23 -16.25 32.46 5.36
CA ASN A 23 -16.68 31.95 4.05
C ASN A 23 -15.96 32.65 2.89
N ALA A 24 -15.67 33.95 2.99
CA ALA A 24 -14.91 34.68 1.98
C ALA A 24 -13.44 34.21 1.93
N LEU A 25 -12.81 33.98 3.08
CA LEU A 25 -11.46 33.42 3.15
C LEU A 25 -11.42 31.97 2.63
N TYR A 26 -12.43 31.16 2.96
CA TYR A 26 -12.54 29.80 2.43
C TYR A 26 -12.77 29.79 0.91
N ALA A 27 -13.56 30.72 0.39
CA ALA A 27 -13.74 30.89 -1.05
C ALA A 27 -12.42 31.30 -1.73
N GLN A 28 -11.62 32.20 -1.12
CA GLN A 28 -10.29 32.54 -1.63
C GLN A 28 -9.33 31.33 -1.63
N THR A 29 -9.37 30.48 -0.60
CA THR A 29 -8.53 29.26 -0.58
C THR A 29 -8.93 28.25 -1.67
N ILE A 30 -10.21 28.20 -2.07
CA ILE A 30 -10.68 27.34 -3.17
C ILE A 30 -10.31 27.94 -4.54
N GLU A 31 -10.27 29.27 -4.66
CA GLU A 31 -9.79 29.93 -5.88
C GLU A 31 -8.27 29.77 -6.06
N ASP A 32 -7.49 29.76 -4.98
CA ASP A 32 -6.05 29.49 -5.03
C ASP A 32 -5.71 28.06 -5.47
N GLU A 33 -6.51 27.05 -5.13
CA GLU A 33 -6.30 25.67 -5.64
C GLU A 33 -6.53 25.53 -7.15
N LYS A 34 -7.33 26.41 -7.76
CA LYS A 34 -7.62 26.40 -9.21
C LYS A 34 -6.72 27.35 -10.01
N ASN A 35 -5.77 28.01 -9.36
CA ASN A 35 -4.91 29.02 -9.97
C ASN A 35 -3.85 28.35 -10.85
N PHE A 36 -4.16 28.22 -12.15
CA PHE A 36 -3.27 27.68 -13.18
C PHE A 36 -2.02 28.55 -13.43
N ASN A 37 -1.90 29.72 -12.79
CA ASN A 37 -0.76 30.63 -12.94
C ASN A 37 0.57 30.09 -12.40
N ASP A 38 0.54 29.01 -11.59
CA ASP A 38 1.73 28.32 -11.09
C ASP A 38 2.16 27.12 -11.98
N LEU A 39 1.50 26.93 -13.14
CA LEU A 39 1.92 25.97 -14.16
C LEU A 39 3.43 26.02 -14.48
N PRO A 40 4.06 27.20 -14.65
CA PRO A 40 5.49 27.27 -15.00
C PRO A 40 6.38 26.63 -13.93
N ASN A 41 6.12 26.89 -12.64
CA ASN A 41 6.91 26.31 -11.55
C ASN A 41 6.65 24.80 -11.39
N ARG A 42 5.42 24.34 -11.65
CA ARG A 42 5.07 22.91 -11.64
C ARG A 42 5.71 22.16 -12.82
N LEU A 43 5.80 22.81 -13.98
CA LEU A 43 6.53 22.30 -15.15
C LEU A 43 8.03 22.26 -14.87
N ASP A 44 8.62 23.31 -14.28
CA ASP A 44 10.02 23.31 -13.90
C ASP A 44 10.35 22.26 -12.85
N ALA A 45 9.47 22.04 -11.87
CA ALA A 45 9.62 20.98 -10.87
C ALA A 45 9.55 19.57 -11.48
N THR A 46 8.72 19.36 -12.50
CA THR A 46 8.59 18.07 -13.20
C THR A 46 9.63 17.86 -14.30
N GLN A 47 10.14 18.94 -14.90
CA GLN A 47 11.16 18.93 -15.95
C GLN A 47 12.60 18.98 -15.42
N LYS A 48 12.79 19.18 -14.11
CA LYS A 48 14.09 18.96 -13.46
C LYS A 48 14.58 17.56 -13.84
N LYS A 49 15.66 17.51 -14.63
CA LYS A 49 16.35 16.26 -14.99
C LYS A 49 16.91 15.64 -13.72
N HIS A 50 16.11 14.80 -13.07
CA HIS A 50 16.59 13.88 -12.05
C HIS A 50 17.55 12.89 -12.72
N LYS A 51 18.73 12.73 -12.15
CA LYS A 51 19.70 11.72 -12.60
C LYS A 51 19.15 10.36 -12.17
N GLN A 52 18.39 9.71 -13.05
CA GLN A 52 17.80 8.40 -12.76
C GLN A 52 18.94 7.37 -12.74
N HIS A 53 19.32 6.89 -11.56
CA HIS A 53 20.43 5.93 -11.41
C HIS A 53 20.08 4.54 -11.96
N PHE A 54 18.81 4.13 -11.82
CA PHE A 54 18.28 2.87 -12.31
C PHE A 54 16.76 3.00 -12.54
N ASN A 55 16.24 2.38 -13.60
CA ASN A 55 14.82 2.37 -13.95
C ASN A 55 14.35 0.92 -14.07
N MET A 56 13.18 0.59 -13.51
CA MET A 56 12.58 -0.75 -13.60
C MET A 56 11.90 -1.01 -14.96
N SER A 57 11.74 0.01 -15.82
CA SER A 57 11.20 -0.14 -17.17
C SER A 57 12.16 -0.97 -18.03
N GLY A 58 11.67 -2.11 -18.53
CA GLY A 58 12.50 -3.07 -19.27
C GLY A 58 13.41 -3.93 -18.38
N TYR A 59 13.28 -3.84 -17.05
CA TYR A 59 14.01 -4.74 -16.15
C TYR A 59 13.55 -6.19 -16.33
N ALA A 60 14.49 -7.06 -16.65
CA ALA A 60 14.30 -8.49 -16.69
C ALA A 60 14.99 -9.11 -15.48
N ALA A 61 14.20 -9.61 -14.52
CA ALA A 61 14.75 -10.38 -13.41
C ALA A 61 15.42 -11.66 -13.95
N PRO A 62 16.48 -12.15 -13.29
CA PRO A 62 17.07 -13.45 -13.61
C PRO A 62 16.02 -14.56 -13.60
N LYS A 63 16.17 -15.54 -14.49
CA LYS A 63 15.27 -16.70 -14.53
C LYS A 63 15.34 -17.45 -13.20
N ILE A 64 14.18 -17.76 -12.65
CA ILE A 64 13.99 -18.61 -11.47
C ILE A 64 13.32 -19.88 -11.96
N ASP A 65 13.89 -21.05 -11.66
CA ASP A 65 13.36 -22.32 -12.16
C ASP A 65 12.04 -22.68 -11.48
N THR A 66 11.96 -22.57 -10.14
CA THR A 66 10.72 -22.75 -9.38
C THR A 66 10.47 -21.52 -8.51
N VAL A 67 9.35 -20.85 -8.71
CA VAL A 67 9.02 -19.61 -7.99
C VAL A 67 8.32 -19.93 -6.67
N ARG A 68 8.94 -19.55 -5.55
CA ARG A 68 8.42 -19.79 -4.21
C ARG A 68 7.63 -18.57 -3.73
N ILE A 69 6.34 -18.76 -3.51
CA ILE A 69 5.37 -17.68 -3.28
C ILE A 69 4.93 -17.64 -1.82
N GLY A 70 4.93 -16.44 -1.25
CA GLY A 70 4.23 -16.09 -0.01
C GLY A 70 2.97 -15.27 -0.30
N ILE A 71 1.90 -15.46 0.48
CA ILE A 71 0.64 -14.71 0.32
C ILE A 71 0.32 -13.96 1.60
N ILE A 72 0.20 -12.63 1.53
CA ILE A 72 -0.21 -11.78 2.65
C ILE A 72 -1.65 -11.33 2.43
N GLY A 73 -2.52 -11.67 3.37
CA GLY A 73 -3.97 -11.54 3.25
C GLY A 73 -4.57 -12.77 2.56
N THR A 74 -5.41 -13.50 3.27
CA THR A 74 -5.98 -14.79 2.83
C THR A 74 -7.50 -14.73 2.66
N GLY A 75 -8.05 -13.52 2.52
CA GLY A 75 -9.44 -13.30 2.13
C GLY A 75 -9.77 -13.81 0.71
N ASN A 76 -10.86 -13.31 0.12
CA ASN A 76 -11.33 -13.80 -1.19
C ASN A 76 -10.26 -13.68 -2.30
N ARG A 77 -9.50 -12.58 -2.33
CA ARG A 77 -8.44 -12.35 -3.33
C ARG A 77 -7.25 -13.28 -3.12
N GLY A 78 -6.75 -13.37 -1.88
CA GLY A 78 -5.65 -14.28 -1.53
C GLY A 78 -5.97 -15.73 -1.84
N SER A 79 -7.16 -16.19 -1.45
CA SER A 79 -7.62 -17.55 -1.74
C SER A 79 -7.77 -17.83 -3.25
N HIS A 80 -8.29 -16.86 -4.01
CA HIS A 80 -8.40 -16.98 -5.47
C HIS A 80 -7.02 -17.06 -6.15
N HIS A 81 -6.09 -16.22 -5.73
CA HIS A 81 -4.72 -16.26 -6.24
C HIS A 81 -4.01 -17.56 -5.85
N ALA A 82 -4.20 -18.07 -4.63
CA ALA A 82 -3.66 -19.38 -4.23
C ALA A 82 -4.15 -20.49 -5.18
N GLY A 83 -5.44 -20.51 -5.53
CA GLY A 83 -6.00 -21.50 -6.45
C GLY A 83 -5.60 -21.31 -7.92
N THR A 84 -5.23 -20.10 -8.32
CA THR A 84 -4.69 -19.85 -9.67
C THR A 84 -3.22 -20.26 -9.74
N MET A 85 -2.42 -19.86 -8.74
CA MET A 85 -1.00 -20.16 -8.66
C MET A 85 -0.75 -21.66 -8.48
N SER A 86 -1.64 -22.39 -7.80
CA SER A 86 -1.52 -23.84 -7.65
C SER A 86 -1.66 -24.64 -8.94
N ARG A 87 -2.13 -24.01 -10.02
CA ARG A 87 -2.28 -24.63 -11.35
C ARG A 87 -1.11 -24.33 -12.27
N VAL A 88 -0.20 -23.45 -11.85
CA VAL A 88 0.96 -23.05 -12.64
C VAL A 88 2.10 -24.03 -12.37
N THR A 89 2.72 -24.55 -13.43
CA THR A 89 3.90 -25.41 -13.31
C THR A 89 5.08 -24.61 -12.74
N ASP A 90 5.92 -25.27 -11.96
CA ASP A 90 7.11 -24.66 -11.33
C ASP A 90 6.80 -23.49 -10.38
N VAL A 91 5.66 -23.55 -9.69
CA VAL A 91 5.31 -22.64 -8.61
C VAL A 91 5.13 -23.42 -7.32
N GLU A 92 5.61 -22.88 -6.20
CA GLU A 92 5.43 -23.46 -4.87
C GLU A 92 4.88 -22.43 -3.90
N ILE A 93 3.66 -22.64 -3.37
CA ILE A 93 3.10 -21.76 -2.33
C ILE A 93 3.64 -22.24 -0.97
N LYS A 94 4.57 -21.47 -0.38
CA LYS A 94 5.31 -21.87 0.83
C LYS A 94 4.83 -21.21 2.11
N ALA A 95 4.18 -20.05 2.02
CA ALA A 95 3.76 -19.30 3.20
C ALA A 95 2.47 -18.51 2.94
N ALA A 96 1.67 -18.35 3.98
CA ALA A 96 0.51 -17.46 3.99
C ALA A 96 0.40 -16.75 5.34
N ALA A 97 0.12 -15.44 5.32
CA ALA A 97 -0.08 -14.64 6.53
C ALA A 97 -1.45 -13.96 6.51
N ASP A 98 -2.17 -14.03 7.62
CA ASP A 98 -3.38 -13.24 7.87
C ASP A 98 -3.54 -13.01 9.38
N VAL A 99 -4.16 -11.90 9.76
CA VAL A 99 -4.45 -11.60 11.16
C VAL A 99 -5.44 -12.62 11.72
N LEU A 100 -6.41 -13.02 10.90
CA LEU A 100 -7.51 -13.90 11.29
C LEU A 100 -7.25 -15.35 10.88
N PRO A 101 -7.01 -16.28 11.82
CA PRO A 101 -6.65 -17.66 11.52
C PRO A 101 -7.76 -18.43 10.78
N GLU A 102 -9.03 -18.06 10.97
CA GLU A 102 -10.17 -18.68 10.27
C GLU A 102 -10.14 -18.45 8.76
N ARG A 103 -9.41 -17.44 8.27
CA ARG A 103 -9.30 -17.19 6.83
C ARG A 103 -8.43 -18.23 6.13
N PHE A 104 -7.58 -18.95 6.86
CA PHE A 104 -6.75 -20.01 6.29
C PHE A 104 -7.56 -21.21 5.81
N ASP A 105 -8.76 -21.44 6.35
CA ASP A 105 -9.56 -22.60 5.97
C ASP A 105 -9.93 -22.59 4.48
N ARG A 106 -10.11 -21.41 3.89
CA ARG A 106 -10.34 -21.26 2.44
C ARG A 106 -9.11 -21.65 1.63
N ILE A 107 -7.92 -21.23 2.05
CA ILE A 107 -6.67 -21.60 1.39
C ILE A 107 -6.41 -23.09 1.55
N LYS A 108 -6.55 -23.63 2.77
CA LYS A 108 -6.39 -25.06 3.04
C LYS A 108 -7.29 -25.90 2.12
N LYS A 109 -8.58 -25.55 2.03
CA LYS A 109 -9.52 -26.21 1.12
C LYS A 109 -9.12 -26.08 -0.35
N THR A 110 -8.61 -24.92 -0.75
CA THR A 110 -8.18 -24.67 -2.13
C THR A 110 -6.94 -25.49 -2.51
N LEU A 111 -6.07 -25.78 -1.54
CA LEU A 111 -4.79 -26.47 -1.74
C LEU A 111 -4.82 -27.95 -1.33
N GLU A 112 -5.94 -28.47 -0.86
CA GLU A 112 -6.09 -29.83 -0.31
C GLU A 112 -5.67 -30.91 -1.31
N GLU A 113 -6.05 -30.75 -2.58
CA GLU A 113 -5.75 -31.68 -3.68
C GLU A 113 -4.45 -31.32 -4.44
N THR A 114 -3.62 -30.45 -3.88
CA THR A 114 -2.38 -29.98 -4.51
C THR A 114 -1.16 -30.40 -3.70
N ASP A 115 0.04 -30.22 -4.24
CA ASP A 115 1.29 -30.51 -3.54
C ASP A 115 1.79 -29.33 -2.67
N HIS A 116 1.07 -28.20 -2.66
CA HIS A 116 1.47 -27.02 -1.90
C HIS A 116 1.15 -27.16 -0.42
N ARG A 117 2.14 -26.89 0.44
CA ARG A 117 2.02 -26.97 1.90
C ARG A 117 2.50 -25.67 2.53
N PRO A 118 1.68 -24.60 2.49
CA PRO A 118 2.09 -23.32 3.06
C PRO A 118 2.12 -23.35 4.58
N GLU A 119 3.11 -22.68 5.14
CA GLU A 119 3.16 -22.33 6.56
C GLU A 119 2.28 -21.11 6.83
N PHE A 120 1.52 -21.14 7.93
CA PHE A 120 0.53 -20.12 8.24
C PHE A 120 0.97 -19.23 9.41
N TYR A 121 1.01 -17.92 9.19
CA TYR A 121 1.38 -16.91 10.20
C TYR A 121 0.14 -16.09 10.58
N SER A 122 -0.23 -16.08 11.86
CA SER A 122 -1.38 -15.35 12.38
C SER A 122 -1.20 -14.91 13.84
N GLY A 123 -2.18 -14.20 14.38
CA GLY A 123 -2.24 -13.84 15.80
C GLY A 123 -1.81 -12.41 16.11
N SER A 124 -1.27 -11.66 15.14
CA SER A 124 -1.02 -10.23 15.28
C SER A 124 -1.10 -9.51 13.93
N ASP A 125 -1.28 -8.19 13.98
CA ASP A 125 -1.18 -7.32 12.81
C ASP A 125 0.23 -7.29 12.20
N GLU A 126 1.24 -7.86 12.88
CA GLU A 126 2.63 -7.92 12.44
C GLU A 126 3.08 -9.30 11.99
N ALA A 127 2.22 -10.33 12.06
CA ALA A 127 2.55 -11.70 11.68
C ALA A 127 3.06 -11.84 10.23
N TRP A 128 2.74 -10.87 9.37
CA TRP A 128 3.25 -10.81 8.00
C TRP A 128 4.75 -10.47 7.93
N LYS A 129 5.34 -9.82 8.94
CA LYS A 129 6.78 -9.51 8.98
C LYS A 129 7.62 -10.78 9.04
N GLU A 130 7.19 -11.75 9.85
CA GLU A 130 7.84 -13.06 9.96
C GLU A 130 7.86 -13.78 8.59
N LEU A 131 6.77 -13.68 7.82
CA LEU A 131 6.72 -14.18 6.45
C LEU A 131 7.71 -13.45 5.54
N CYS A 132 7.81 -12.12 5.63
CA CYS A 132 8.74 -11.32 4.83
C CYS A 132 10.23 -11.54 5.17
N GLU A 133 10.54 -11.91 6.41
CA GLU A 133 11.89 -12.23 6.85
C GLU A 133 12.42 -13.56 6.29
N ARG A 134 11.54 -14.38 5.72
CA ARG A 134 11.93 -15.63 5.05
C ARG A 134 12.86 -15.38 3.87
N SER A 135 14.00 -16.06 3.90
CA SER A 135 14.98 -16.03 2.82
C SER A 135 14.65 -16.96 1.66
N ASP A 136 13.69 -17.88 1.83
CA ASP A 136 13.32 -18.90 0.85
C ASP A 136 12.16 -18.48 -0.07
N LEU A 137 11.60 -17.29 0.10
CA LEU A 137 10.56 -16.75 -0.79
C LEU A 137 11.17 -15.87 -1.89
N ASP A 138 10.64 -16.03 -3.11
CA ASP A 138 11.04 -15.28 -4.30
C ASP A 138 9.99 -14.23 -4.70
N LEU A 139 8.73 -14.44 -4.33
CA LEU A 139 7.61 -13.55 -4.65
C LEU A 139 6.64 -13.47 -3.48
N ILE A 140 6.18 -12.27 -3.14
CA ILE A 140 5.15 -12.04 -2.13
C ILE A 140 3.92 -11.40 -2.78
N LEU A 141 2.79 -12.11 -2.73
CA LEU A 141 1.49 -11.62 -3.19
C LEU A 141 0.76 -10.93 -2.04
N ILE A 142 0.55 -9.62 -2.18
CA ILE A 142 -0.10 -8.79 -1.17
C ILE A 142 -1.56 -8.56 -1.58
N THR A 143 -2.50 -9.07 -0.79
CA THR A 143 -3.94 -8.94 -1.05
C THR A 143 -4.71 -8.25 0.08
N THR A 144 -3.99 -7.53 0.94
CA THR A 144 -4.53 -6.72 2.05
C THR A 144 -5.28 -5.47 1.56
N PRO A 145 -6.06 -4.81 2.44
CA PRO A 145 -6.69 -3.52 2.13
C PRO A 145 -5.68 -2.42 1.75
N THR A 146 -6.15 -1.43 0.98
CA THR A 146 -5.30 -0.38 0.38
C THR A 146 -4.50 0.46 1.37
N TYR A 147 -5.05 0.71 2.57
CA TYR A 147 -4.37 1.51 3.60
C TYR A 147 -3.15 0.80 4.21
N MET A 148 -3.07 -0.54 4.13
CA MET A 148 -1.90 -1.30 4.59
C MET A 148 -0.81 -1.43 3.52
N PHE A 149 -1.19 -1.44 2.23
CA PHE A 149 -0.30 -1.77 1.13
C PHE A 149 0.88 -0.79 0.98
N ALA A 150 0.60 0.52 0.93
CA ALA A 150 1.59 1.52 0.51
C ALA A 150 2.46 2.09 1.64
N TYR A 151 1.96 2.20 2.86
CA TYR A 151 2.66 2.94 3.92
C TYR A 151 3.75 2.11 4.61
N ASN A 152 3.51 0.81 4.83
CA ASN A 152 4.41 -0.04 5.61
C ASN A 152 4.86 -1.30 4.88
N LEU A 153 3.95 -1.96 4.16
CA LEU A 153 4.19 -3.33 3.70
C LEU A 153 5.09 -3.38 2.46
N GLY A 154 4.79 -2.59 1.43
CA GLY A 154 5.56 -2.59 0.18
C GLY A 154 7.01 -2.13 0.37
N VAL A 155 7.23 -1.11 1.19
CA VAL A 155 8.58 -0.61 1.52
C VAL A 155 9.36 -1.67 2.31
N PHE A 156 8.76 -2.25 3.35
CA PHE A 156 9.40 -3.30 4.15
C PHE A 156 9.81 -4.52 3.31
N VAL A 157 8.92 -4.99 2.43
CA VAL A 157 9.24 -6.11 1.52
C VAL A 157 10.42 -5.77 0.61
N GLN A 158 10.43 -4.58 0.01
CA GLN A 158 11.51 -4.16 -0.89
C GLN A 158 12.85 -3.97 -0.16
N GLU A 159 12.83 -3.40 1.05
CA GLU A 159 14.03 -3.25 1.88
C GLU A 159 14.61 -4.60 2.28
N HIS A 160 13.76 -5.53 2.73
CA HIS A 160 14.20 -6.87 3.10
C HIS A 160 14.69 -7.69 1.89
N GLU A 161 14.11 -7.52 0.70
CA GLU A 161 14.66 -8.09 -0.54
C GLU A 161 15.99 -7.46 -0.94
N SER A 162 16.15 -6.14 -0.77
CA SER A 162 17.39 -5.43 -1.08
C SER A 162 18.53 -5.80 -0.13
N ASN A 163 18.20 -6.20 1.11
CA ASN A 163 19.14 -6.60 2.15
C ASN A 163 19.45 -8.10 2.18
N LYS A 164 18.67 -8.93 1.46
CA LYS A 164 19.18 -10.25 1.05
C LYS A 164 20.45 -9.99 0.24
N PRO A 165 21.49 -10.85 0.30
CA PRO A 165 22.65 -10.72 -0.56
C PRO A 165 22.16 -10.87 -2.01
N SER A 166 21.73 -9.76 -2.58
CA SER A 166 21.50 -9.62 -4.00
C SER A 166 22.84 -10.02 -4.58
N LYS A 167 22.84 -11.13 -5.33
CA LYS A 167 23.83 -11.33 -6.37
C LYS A 167 23.88 -9.96 -7.04
N ARG A 168 24.99 -9.23 -6.88
CA ARG A 168 25.19 -7.95 -7.56
C ARG A 168 25.10 -8.30 -9.03
N PHE A 169 23.91 -8.16 -9.60
CA PHE A 169 23.65 -8.50 -10.98
C PHE A 169 24.23 -7.34 -11.76
N ASN A 170 25.48 -7.52 -12.16
CA ASN A 170 26.13 -6.68 -13.13
C ASN A 170 25.31 -6.83 -14.41
N ILE A 171 24.51 -5.82 -14.70
CA ILE A 171 23.84 -5.67 -15.99
C ILE A 171 24.96 -5.31 -16.98
N PRO A 172 25.13 -6.03 -18.11
CA PRO A 172 26.11 -5.67 -19.12
C PRO A 172 25.83 -4.29 -19.74
#